data_AF-A0A8C6MXD3-F1
#
_entry.id   AF-A0A8C6MXD3-F1
#
_cell.length_a   1.000
_cell.length_b   1.000
_cell.length_c   1.000
_cell.angle_alpha   90.00
_cell.angle_beta   90.00
_cell.angle_gamma   90.00
#
_symmetry.space_group_name_H-M   'P 1'
#
loop_
_entity.id
_entity.type
_entity.pdbx_description
1 polymer ?
#
loop_
_entity_poly.entity_id
_entity_poly.type
_entity_poly.pdbx_seq_one_letter_code
_entity_poly.pdbx_strand_id
1 'polypeptide(L)'
;MAQWWQILLGLWAVLPTLAGDKLLNVCMNSKRHKQEPGPEDELYQECRPWEDNACCTRSTSWEAHLEEPLLFNFSMMHCGLLTPACHKHFIQAICFHECSPNLGPWIQPVVPNGQEEQRVWGVPLCREDCEDWWRACHSSSTCKSNWLHGWDWSEENGTPSKVLVKTAEEDRR
;
A
#
# COMPACT_ATOMS: atom_id res chain seq x y z
N MET A 1 -20.41 -57.51 -15.41
CA MET A 1 -21.10 -56.38 -14.75
C MET A 1 -20.30 -55.94 -13.53
N ALA A 2 -19.16 -55.27 -13.71
CA ALA A 2 -18.35 -54.83 -12.56
C ALA A 2 -17.36 -53.69 -12.91
N GLN A 3 -17.61 -52.87 -13.93
CA GLN A 3 -16.67 -51.80 -14.33
C GLN A 3 -17.35 -50.45 -14.57
N TRP A 4 -18.51 -50.20 -13.95
CA TRP A 4 -19.28 -48.95 -14.16
C TRP A 4 -19.41 -48.10 -12.89
N TRP A 5 -19.03 -48.64 -11.73
CA TRP A 5 -19.15 -48.03 -10.40
C TRP A 5 -17.89 -47.22 -10.02
N GLN A 6 -16.76 -47.50 -10.67
CA GLN A 6 -15.50 -46.75 -10.52
C GLN A 6 -15.51 -45.40 -11.25
N ILE A 7 -16.38 -45.22 -12.27
CA ILE A 7 -16.45 -43.98 -13.06
C ILE A 7 -17.26 -42.89 -12.32
N LEU A 8 -18.23 -43.28 -11.49
CA LEU A 8 -19.07 -42.34 -10.75
C LEU A 8 -18.36 -41.70 -9.53
N LEU A 9 -17.32 -42.34 -8.98
CA LEU A 9 -16.54 -41.82 -7.86
C LEU A 9 -15.42 -40.84 -8.28
N GLY A 10 -14.99 -40.86 -9.55
CA GLY A 10 -13.93 -39.97 -10.04
C GLY A 10 -14.38 -38.53 -10.32
N LEU A 11 -15.69 -38.28 -10.42
CA LEU A 11 -16.25 -36.96 -10.73
C LEU A 11 -16.45 -36.05 -9.50
N TRP A 12 -16.22 -36.54 -8.29
CA TRP A 12 -16.30 -35.75 -7.05
C TRP A 12 -14.95 -35.25 -6.53
N ALA A 13 -13.84 -35.63 -7.17
CA ALA A 13 -12.49 -35.24 -6.75
C ALA A 13 -11.94 -34.01 -7.48
N VAL A 14 -12.79 -33.23 -8.16
CA VAL A 14 -12.42 -31.90 -8.64
C VAL A 14 -13.12 -30.90 -7.73
N LEU A 15 -12.53 -30.64 -6.56
CA LEU A 15 -12.81 -29.39 -5.86
C LEU A 15 -12.46 -28.28 -6.87
N PRO A 16 -13.43 -27.46 -7.31
CA PRO A 16 -13.08 -26.29 -8.09
C PRO A 16 -12.12 -25.49 -7.22
N THR A 17 -10.89 -25.29 -7.70
CA THR A 17 -9.99 -24.32 -7.14
C THR A 17 -10.76 -23.01 -7.12
N LEU A 18 -11.16 -22.55 -5.93
CA LEU A 18 -11.76 -21.24 -5.73
C LEU A 18 -10.63 -20.20 -5.93
N ALA A 19 -10.17 -20.07 -7.17
CA ALA A 19 -9.33 -18.97 -7.59
C ALA A 19 -10.21 -17.71 -7.46
N GLY A 20 -9.89 -16.86 -6.50
CA GLY A 20 -10.75 -15.76 -6.08
C GLY A 20 -10.91 -14.69 -7.16
N ASP A 21 -11.99 -14.76 -7.93
CA ASP A 21 -12.40 -13.76 -8.94
C ASP A 21 -13.04 -12.50 -8.33
N LYS A 22 -12.84 -12.24 -7.03
CA LYS A 22 -13.50 -11.13 -6.35
C LYS A 22 -12.63 -9.87 -6.47
N LEU A 23 -13.04 -8.94 -7.34
CA LEU A 23 -12.37 -7.64 -7.51
C LEU A 23 -12.92 -6.55 -6.60
N LEU A 24 -14.08 -6.76 -5.98
CA LEU A 24 -14.75 -5.76 -5.16
C LEU A 24 -14.77 -6.20 -3.70
N ASN A 25 -14.55 -5.26 -2.79
CA ASN A 25 -14.56 -5.52 -1.35
C ASN A 25 -13.59 -6.67 -0.99
N VAL A 26 -12.31 -6.45 -1.27
CA VAL A 26 -11.19 -7.37 -1.04
C VAL A 26 -9.98 -6.63 -0.50
N CYS A 27 -9.17 -7.34 0.27
CA CYS A 27 -7.86 -6.87 0.72
C CYS A 27 -6.77 -7.58 -0.08
N MET A 28 -5.71 -6.85 -0.43
CA MET A 28 -4.55 -7.49 -1.04
C MET A 28 -3.78 -8.32 -0.02
N ASN A 29 -3.18 -9.41 -0.48
CA ASN A 29 -2.28 -10.22 0.32
C ASN A 29 -0.93 -9.51 0.49
N SER A 30 -0.76 -8.82 1.61
CA SER A 30 0.50 -8.18 2.01
C SER A 30 0.70 -8.31 3.52
N LYS A 31 1.88 -7.91 4.02
CA LYS A 31 2.26 -8.08 5.44
C LYS A 31 1.32 -7.40 6.44
N ARG A 32 0.62 -6.34 6.04
CA ARG A 32 -0.11 -5.44 6.96
C ARG A 32 -1.62 -5.41 6.71
N HIS A 33 -2.07 -6.10 5.67
CA HIS A 33 -3.49 -6.20 5.34
C HIS A 33 -4.15 -7.34 6.10
N LYS A 34 -5.40 -7.12 6.51
CA LYS A 34 -6.31 -8.18 6.94
C LYS A 34 -6.61 -9.11 5.76
N GLN A 35 -7.04 -10.33 6.06
CA GLN A 35 -7.47 -11.28 5.02
C GLN A 35 -8.74 -10.81 4.30
N GLU A 36 -9.68 -10.22 5.03
CA GLU A 36 -10.94 -9.71 4.50
C GLU A 36 -11.26 -8.32 5.09
N PRO A 37 -12.00 -7.48 4.33
CA PRO A 37 -12.48 -6.21 4.85
C PRO A 37 -13.44 -6.38 6.01
N GLY A 38 -13.45 -5.42 6.93
CA GLY A 38 -14.42 -5.35 8.01
C GLY A 38 -14.26 -4.10 8.87
N PRO A 39 -15.19 -3.84 9.79
CA PRO A 39 -15.18 -2.65 10.62
C PRO A 39 -13.94 -2.58 11.54
N GLU A 40 -13.48 -1.36 11.81
CA GLU A 40 -12.39 -0.99 12.70
C GLU A 40 -12.77 0.31 13.42
N ASP A 41 -13.29 0.20 14.65
CA ASP A 41 -13.92 1.32 15.37
C ASP A 41 -12.95 2.44 15.83
N GLU A 42 -11.65 2.29 15.62
CA GLU A 42 -10.60 3.13 16.22
C GLU A 42 -9.47 3.48 15.23
N LEU A 43 -9.79 3.67 13.95
CA LEU A 43 -8.78 4.14 12.99
C LEU A 43 -8.32 5.57 13.31
N TYR A 44 -7.02 5.80 13.11
CA TYR A 44 -6.39 7.05 13.51
C TYR A 44 -6.58 8.16 12.45
N GLN A 45 -6.99 9.35 12.90
CA GLN A 45 -7.05 10.62 12.14
C GLN A 45 -7.41 10.48 10.64
N GLU A 46 -6.43 10.60 9.74
CA GLU A 46 -6.61 10.53 8.29
C GLU A 46 -7.15 9.18 7.79
N CYS A 47 -7.00 8.10 8.56
CA CYS A 47 -7.50 6.76 8.26
C CYS A 47 -8.96 6.52 8.69
N ARG A 48 -9.60 7.47 9.39
CA ARG A 48 -11.00 7.34 9.82
C ARG A 48 -12.04 7.09 8.70
N PRO A 49 -11.86 7.57 7.46
CA PRO A 49 -12.84 7.31 6.40
C PRO A 49 -13.11 5.82 6.10
N TRP A 50 -12.26 4.90 6.60
CA TRP A 50 -12.41 3.46 6.40
C TRP A 50 -12.98 2.70 7.60
N GLU A 51 -13.37 3.36 8.71
CA GLU A 51 -13.80 2.70 9.97
C GLU A 51 -14.90 1.65 9.77
N ASP A 52 -15.90 1.91 8.92
CA ASP A 52 -17.00 0.97 8.69
C ASP A 52 -16.59 -0.30 7.92
N ASN A 53 -15.51 -0.22 7.12
CA ASN A 53 -15.07 -1.31 6.25
C ASN A 53 -13.62 -1.10 5.76
N ALA A 54 -12.64 -1.60 6.52
CA ALA A 54 -11.22 -1.43 6.27
C ALA A 54 -10.48 -2.75 6.03
N CYS A 55 -9.38 -2.67 5.28
CA CYS A 55 -8.36 -3.71 5.14
C CYS A 55 -7.18 -3.57 6.11
N CYS A 56 -7.06 -2.44 6.79
CA CYS A 56 -6.04 -2.21 7.81
C CYS A 56 -6.61 -2.52 9.20
N THR A 57 -5.74 -2.53 10.22
CA THR A 57 -6.12 -2.56 11.63
C THR A 57 -5.91 -1.20 12.29
N ARG A 58 -6.44 -1.01 13.49
CA ARG A 58 -6.05 0.12 14.37
C ARG A 58 -4.53 0.33 14.45
N SER A 59 -3.75 -0.74 14.65
CA SER A 59 -2.29 -0.63 14.78
C SER A 59 -1.63 -0.13 13.50
N THR A 60 -2.06 -0.63 12.34
CA THR A 60 -1.56 -0.17 11.05
C THR A 60 -1.90 1.31 10.83
N SER A 61 -3.12 1.73 11.20
CA SER A 61 -3.51 3.14 11.10
C SER A 61 -2.70 4.05 12.02
N TRP A 62 -2.37 3.60 13.23
CA TRP A 62 -1.49 4.34 14.14
C TRP A 62 -0.06 4.44 13.59
N GLU A 63 0.51 3.33 13.11
CA GLU A 63 1.86 3.32 12.53
C GLU A 63 1.99 4.25 11.32
N ALA A 64 0.93 4.43 10.52
CA ALA A 64 0.91 5.37 9.40
C ALA A 64 1.14 6.84 9.79
N HIS A 65 0.95 7.18 11.07
CA HIS A 65 1.11 8.55 11.59
C HIS A 65 2.39 8.74 12.42
N LEU A 66 3.26 7.72 12.50
CA LEU A 66 4.58 7.87 13.10
C LEU A 66 5.50 8.66 12.16
N GLU A 67 6.41 9.46 12.73
CA GLU A 67 7.42 10.22 11.97
C GLU A 67 8.31 9.30 11.12
N GLU A 68 8.57 8.10 11.64
CA GLU A 68 9.22 7.00 10.94
C GLU A 68 8.29 5.80 10.95
N PRO A 69 7.39 5.67 9.95
CA PRO A 69 6.48 4.55 9.89
C PRO A 69 7.30 3.25 9.74
N LEU A 70 7.23 2.40 10.76
CA LEU A 70 7.74 1.02 10.73
C LEU A 70 7.13 0.19 9.59
N LEU A 71 6.03 0.67 8.99
CA LEU A 71 5.41 0.12 7.80
C LEU A 71 6.37 0.07 6.60
N PHE A 72 7.24 1.07 6.46
CA PHE A 72 8.12 1.21 5.29
C PHE A 72 9.60 1.12 5.63
N ASN A 73 9.96 1.00 6.91
CA ASN A 73 11.35 1.14 7.40
C ASN A 73 12.04 2.38 6.79
N PHE A 74 11.27 3.44 6.55
CA PHE A 74 11.70 4.58 5.76
C PHE A 74 11.13 5.86 6.37
N SER A 75 11.99 6.86 6.56
CA SER A 75 11.57 8.17 7.02
C SER A 75 11.04 9.01 5.87
N MET A 76 9.82 9.50 6.00
CA MET A 76 9.28 10.49 5.05
C MET A 76 10.09 11.79 5.04
N MET A 77 10.90 12.03 6.08
CA MET A 77 11.77 13.20 6.27
C MET A 77 13.24 12.92 5.93
N HIS A 78 13.50 11.95 5.05
CA HIS A 78 14.84 11.52 4.59
C HIS A 78 15.74 12.63 4.02
N CYS A 79 15.19 13.76 3.55
CA CYS A 79 15.97 14.86 2.96
C CYS A 79 15.51 16.26 3.42
N GLY A 80 14.93 16.32 4.63
CA GLY A 80 14.42 17.53 5.27
C GLY A 80 12.98 17.36 5.78
N LEU A 81 12.48 18.37 6.48
CA LEU A 81 11.11 18.38 6.98
C LEU A 81 10.11 18.59 5.83
N LEU A 82 9.05 17.78 5.81
CA LEU A 82 7.89 18.03 4.95
C LEU A 82 7.04 19.15 5.56
N THR A 83 6.41 19.97 4.72
CA THR A 83 5.36 20.86 5.21
C THR A 83 4.21 20.03 5.81
N PRO A 84 3.46 20.53 6.82
CA PRO A 84 2.35 19.78 7.41
C PRO A 84 1.30 19.37 6.37
N ALA A 85 1.03 20.21 5.38
CA ALA A 85 0.12 19.90 4.28
C ALA A 85 0.64 18.74 3.42
N CYS A 86 1.93 18.76 3.05
CA CYS A 86 2.56 17.69 2.30
C CYS A 86 2.53 16.36 3.07
N HIS A 87 2.91 16.40 4.36
CA HIS A 87 2.91 15.22 5.24
C HIS A 87 1.52 14.59 5.34
N LYS A 88 0.47 15.40 5.49
CA LYS A 88 -0.91 14.92 5.52
C LYS A 88 -1.29 14.11 4.29
N HIS A 89 -0.89 14.54 3.09
CA HIS A 89 -1.16 13.78 1.85
C HIS A 89 -0.43 12.44 1.82
N PHE A 90 0.80 12.35 2.34
CA PHE A 90 1.50 11.07 2.49
C PHE A 90 0.74 10.13 3.43
N ILE A 91 0.27 10.62 4.59
CA ILE A 91 -0.54 9.83 5.51
C ILE A 91 -1.83 9.35 4.83
N GLN A 92 -2.55 10.23 4.13
CA GLN A 92 -3.77 9.86 3.39
C GLN A 92 -3.50 8.80 2.32
N ALA A 93 -2.37 8.89 1.61
CA ALA A 93 -1.97 7.89 0.62
C ALA A 93 -1.67 6.53 1.28
N ILE A 94 -1.02 6.52 2.45
CA ILE A 94 -0.80 5.30 3.24
C ILE A 94 -2.13 4.70 3.70
N CYS A 95 -3.02 5.51 4.29
CA CYS A 95 -4.34 5.04 4.72
C CYS A 95 -5.14 4.48 3.53
N PHE A 96 -5.12 5.14 2.37
CA PHE A 96 -5.77 4.63 1.17
C PHE A 96 -5.19 3.29 0.73
N HIS A 97 -3.87 3.15 0.72
CA HIS A 97 -3.18 1.91 0.34
C HIS A 97 -3.47 0.76 1.31
N GLU A 98 -3.38 1.00 2.63
CA GLU A 98 -3.50 -0.05 3.65
C GLU A 98 -4.96 -0.38 4.00
N CYS A 99 -5.86 0.59 3.94
CA CYS A 99 -7.23 0.43 4.46
C CYS A 99 -8.28 0.23 3.38
N SER A 100 -8.05 0.63 2.12
CA SER A 100 -9.12 0.59 1.10
C SER A 100 -9.46 -0.84 0.68
N PRO A 101 -10.71 -1.30 0.83
CA PRO A 101 -11.16 -2.59 0.32
C PRO A 101 -11.56 -2.54 -1.18
N ASN A 102 -11.31 -1.40 -1.84
CA ASN A 102 -11.78 -1.12 -3.20
C ASN A 102 -10.64 -1.11 -4.24
N LEU A 103 -9.44 -1.55 -3.85
CA LEU A 103 -8.28 -1.57 -4.74
C LEU A 103 -8.20 -2.83 -5.63
N GLY A 104 -9.13 -3.77 -5.46
CA GLY A 104 -9.11 -5.09 -6.12
C GLY A 104 -8.82 -5.10 -7.62
N PRO A 105 -9.39 -4.21 -8.47
CA PRO A 105 -9.11 -4.18 -9.90
C PRO A 105 -7.65 -3.90 -10.27
N TRP A 106 -6.87 -3.34 -9.35
CA TRP A 106 -5.47 -2.94 -9.56
C TRP A 106 -4.47 -3.81 -8.79
N ILE A 107 -4.96 -4.84 -8.09
CA ILE A 107 -4.10 -5.80 -7.39
C ILE A 107 -3.37 -6.66 -8.42
N GLN A 108 -2.04 -6.76 -8.27
CA GLN A 108 -1.18 -7.60 -9.09
C GLN A 108 -0.32 -8.49 -8.20
N PRO A 109 -0.14 -9.78 -8.56
CA PRO A 109 0.79 -10.64 -7.86
C PRO A 109 2.21 -10.14 -8.07
N VAL A 110 3.02 -10.26 -7.03
CA VAL A 110 4.47 -10.08 -7.04
C VAL A 110 5.10 -11.28 -6.35
N VAL A 111 6.29 -11.68 -6.80
CA VAL A 111 7.00 -12.82 -6.23
C VAL A 111 8.35 -12.37 -5.66
N PRO A 112 8.37 -11.55 -4.60
CA PRO A 112 9.60 -11.23 -3.90
C PRO A 112 10.17 -12.49 -3.24
N ASN A 113 11.40 -12.86 -3.60
CA ASN A 113 12.14 -13.96 -2.96
C ASN A 113 11.40 -15.33 -2.93
N GLY A 114 10.50 -15.58 -3.90
CA GLY A 114 9.76 -16.84 -3.99
C GLY A 114 8.51 -16.95 -3.11
N GLN A 115 8.13 -15.88 -2.39
CA GLN A 115 6.85 -15.78 -1.68
C GLN A 115 5.86 -14.98 -2.53
N GLU A 116 4.64 -15.47 -2.70
CA GLU A 116 3.58 -14.74 -3.40
C GLU A 116 2.99 -13.66 -2.48
N GLU A 117 3.29 -12.41 -2.81
CA GLU A 117 2.66 -11.23 -2.24
C GLU A 117 1.85 -10.51 -3.33
N GLN A 118 1.10 -9.49 -2.95
CA GLN A 118 0.34 -8.65 -3.85
C GLN A 118 0.68 -7.18 -3.64
N ARG A 119 0.62 -6.40 -4.72
CA ARG A 119 0.73 -4.95 -4.70
C ARG A 119 -0.39 -4.35 -5.53
N VAL A 120 -0.59 -3.04 -5.42
CA VAL A 120 -1.43 -2.29 -6.36
C VAL A 120 -0.59 -1.63 -7.45
N TRP A 121 -1.11 -1.59 -8.67
CA TRP A 121 -0.43 -0.94 -9.81
C TRP A 121 -1.43 -0.28 -10.76
N GLY A 122 -1.11 0.94 -11.19
CA GLY A 122 -1.94 1.67 -12.15
C GLY A 122 -3.29 2.12 -11.58
N VAL A 123 -3.35 2.38 -10.27
CA VAL A 123 -4.54 2.93 -9.61
C VAL A 123 -4.84 4.33 -10.18
N PRO A 124 -6.04 4.57 -10.72
CA PRO A 124 -6.41 5.85 -11.32
C PRO A 124 -6.79 6.84 -10.23
N LEU A 125 -5.79 7.49 -9.65
CA LEU A 125 -6.04 8.61 -8.75
C LEU A 125 -6.80 9.72 -9.50
N CYS A 126 -7.76 10.33 -8.81
CA CYS A 126 -8.41 11.53 -9.31
C CYS A 126 -7.35 12.62 -9.54
N ARG A 127 -7.57 13.43 -10.58
CA ARG A 127 -6.62 14.48 -10.96
C ARG A 127 -6.47 15.49 -9.83
N GLU A 128 -7.58 15.85 -9.20
CA GLU A 128 -7.65 16.85 -8.15
C GLU A 128 -6.80 16.43 -6.94
N ASP A 129 -6.92 15.18 -6.47
CA ASP A 129 -6.08 14.62 -5.40
C ASP A 129 -4.58 14.66 -5.73
N CYS A 130 -4.22 14.31 -6.97
CA CYS A 130 -2.83 14.34 -7.44
C CYS A 130 -2.27 15.77 -7.48
N GLU A 131 -3.03 16.73 -8.02
CA GLU A 131 -2.64 18.12 -8.12
C GLU A 131 -2.60 18.82 -6.75
N ASP A 132 -3.54 18.51 -5.85
CA ASP A 132 -3.56 19.00 -4.47
C ASP A 132 -2.33 18.52 -3.71
N TRP A 133 -2.03 17.23 -3.80
CA TRP A 133 -0.83 16.66 -3.18
C TRP A 133 0.44 17.34 -3.70
N TRP A 134 0.57 17.49 -5.01
CA TRP A 134 1.73 18.15 -5.60
C TRP A 134 1.89 19.60 -5.12
N ARG A 135 0.78 20.38 -5.11
CA ARG A 135 0.80 21.76 -4.60
C ARG A 135 1.17 21.83 -3.13
N ALA A 136 0.71 20.89 -2.31
CA ALA A 136 1.08 20.83 -0.90
C ALA A 136 2.58 20.55 -0.69
N CYS A 137 3.20 19.78 -1.59
CA CYS A 137 4.59 19.36 -1.50
C CYS A 137 5.60 20.18 -2.30
N HIS A 138 5.18 21.11 -3.17
CA HIS A 138 6.09 21.83 -4.09
C HIS A 138 7.29 22.53 -3.40
N SER A 139 7.10 22.98 -2.15
CA SER A 139 8.14 23.63 -1.33
C SER A 139 8.86 22.69 -0.36
N SER A 140 8.45 21.42 -0.28
CA SER A 140 9.14 20.38 0.48
C SER A 140 10.32 19.84 -0.32
N SER A 141 11.33 19.33 0.38
CA SER A 141 12.53 18.78 -0.23
C SER A 141 12.47 17.26 -0.34
N THR A 142 13.10 16.72 -1.39
CA THR A 142 13.44 15.31 -1.53
C THR A 142 14.79 15.19 -2.23
N CYS A 143 15.35 13.99 -2.22
CA CYS A 143 16.58 13.66 -2.93
C CYS A 143 16.40 12.49 -3.90
N LYS A 144 15.16 12.00 -4.08
CA LYS A 144 14.84 10.94 -5.04
C LYS A 144 13.47 11.16 -5.67
N SER A 145 13.35 10.85 -6.95
CA SER A 145 12.08 10.79 -7.67
C SER A 145 11.35 9.45 -7.50
N ASN A 146 12.09 8.37 -7.18
CA ASN A 146 11.55 7.05 -6.88
C ASN A 146 11.88 6.69 -5.43
N TRP A 147 10.84 6.61 -4.60
CA TRP A 147 10.96 6.31 -3.16
C TRP A 147 10.80 4.82 -2.84
N LEU A 148 10.52 3.96 -3.84
CA LEU A 148 10.41 2.52 -3.63
C LEU A 148 11.78 1.82 -3.68
N HIS A 149 12.75 2.39 -4.41
CA HIS A 149 14.03 1.73 -4.68
C HIS A 149 15.23 2.70 -4.65
N GLY A 150 16.42 2.14 -4.45
CA GLY A 150 17.70 2.86 -4.59
C GLY A 150 18.09 3.71 -3.37
N TRP A 151 17.55 3.38 -2.19
CA TRP A 151 18.01 3.93 -0.91
C TRP A 151 19.33 3.28 -0.47
N ASP A 152 20.16 4.06 0.23
CA ASP A 152 21.38 3.56 0.85
C ASP A 152 21.11 3.27 2.33
N TRP A 153 20.87 2.00 2.64
CA TRP A 153 20.55 1.55 4.00
C TRP A 153 21.78 1.37 4.90
N SER A 154 22.96 1.81 4.46
CA SER A 154 24.19 1.75 5.28
C SER A 154 24.26 2.85 6.34
N GLU A 155 23.53 3.96 6.17
CA GLU A 155 23.31 5.00 7.19
C GLU A 155 21.93 4.86 7.85
N GLU A 156 21.80 5.27 9.11
CA GLU A 156 20.50 5.31 9.82
C GLU A 156 19.47 6.07 8.97
N ASN A 157 18.26 5.51 8.81
CA ASN A 157 17.14 6.05 8.03
C ASN A 157 17.30 6.16 6.51
N GLY A 158 18.29 5.50 5.91
CA GLY A 158 18.35 5.40 4.46
C GLY A 158 18.74 6.70 3.76
N THR A 159 19.26 7.70 4.50
CA THR A 159 19.80 8.95 3.95
C THR A 159 20.97 8.62 3.03
N PRO A 160 20.87 8.85 1.71
CA PRO A 160 21.97 8.55 0.84
C PRO A 160 23.08 9.60 1.01
N SER A 161 24.28 9.17 1.40
CA SER A 161 25.43 10.05 1.58
C SER A 161 25.77 10.74 0.24
N LYS A 162 25.63 12.07 0.18
CA LYS A 162 25.88 12.93 -0.99
C LYS A 162 24.86 12.80 -2.13
N VAL A 163 23.58 13.00 -1.83
CA VAL A 163 22.58 13.23 -2.89
C VAL A 163 22.16 14.68 -2.94
N LEU A 164 22.00 15.18 -4.17
CA LEU A 164 21.50 16.51 -4.43
C LEU A 164 20.07 16.62 -3.87
N VAL A 165 19.93 17.40 -2.80
CA VAL A 165 18.62 17.76 -2.26
C VAL A 165 18.01 18.82 -3.18
N LYS A 166 16.81 18.54 -3.66
CA LYS A 166 16.02 19.41 -4.51
C LYS A 166 14.65 19.62 -3.87
N THR A 167 14.03 20.75 -4.16
CA THR A 167 12.58 20.89 -3.95
C THR A 167 11.83 19.93 -4.87
N ALA A 168 10.62 19.54 -4.49
CA ALA A 168 9.77 18.71 -5.36
C ALA A 168 9.48 19.38 -6.72
N GLU A 169 9.48 20.72 -6.78
CA GLU A 169 9.41 21.49 -8.03
C GLU A 169 10.66 21.29 -8.92
N GLU A 170 11.86 21.34 -8.34
CA GLU A 170 13.12 21.19 -9.07
C GLU A 170 13.39 19.77 -9.57
N ASP A 171 12.79 18.76 -8.94
CA ASP A 171 12.89 17.36 -9.37
C ASP A 171 11.93 17.02 -10.52
N ARG A 172 10.88 17.82 -10.72
CA ARG A 172 9.92 17.64 -11.82
C ARG A 172 10.50 17.97 -13.19
N ARG A 173 11.53 18.83 -13.26
CA ARG A 173 12.17 19.28 -14.50
C ARG A 173 13.29 18.34 -14.93
#